data_AF-A0A350X5G6-F1
#
_entry.id   AF-A0A350X5G6-F1
#
_cell.length_a   1.000
_cell.length_b   1.000
_cell.length_c   1.000
_cell.angle_alpha   90.00
_cell.angle_beta   90.00
_cell.angle_gamma   90.00
#
_symmetry.space_group_name_H-M   'P 1'
#
loop_
_entity.id
_entity.type
_entity.pdbx_description
1 polymer ?
#
loop_
_entity_poly.entity_id
_entity_poly.type
_entity_poly.pdbx_seq_one_letter_code
_entity_poly.pdbx_strand_id
1 'polypeptide(L)'
;MLEALIEPLQYGFMQRSLIIAVLVGLLCAVVGSYLMVQRLALLGDAIGHSVLPGLAIAFMLGTNIFVGAFIAGVVSTMAIAWIRTRSPIKEDAAMGIVFSAFFALGITLITLIQKDNKIDLNH
;
A
#
# COMPACT_ATOMS: atom_id res chain seq x y z
N MET A 1 12.21 -24.26 -31.58
CA MET A 1 12.13 -24.38 -30.11
C MET A 1 12.47 -23.07 -29.39
N LEU A 2 13.53 -22.33 -29.77
CA LEU A 2 13.80 -21.00 -29.19
C LEU A 2 12.75 -19.93 -29.59
N GLU A 3 12.20 -20.01 -30.80
CA GLU A 3 11.22 -19.03 -31.28
C GLU A 3 9.94 -19.00 -30.44
N ALA A 4 9.43 -20.15 -30.00
CA ALA A 4 8.26 -20.23 -29.12
C ALA A 4 8.46 -19.53 -27.75
N LEU A 5 9.71 -19.36 -27.30
CA LEU A 5 10.03 -18.63 -26.06
C LEU A 5 10.17 -17.12 -26.29
N ILE A 6 10.54 -16.71 -27.51
CA ILE A 6 10.79 -15.30 -27.88
C ILE A 6 9.52 -14.63 -28.43
N GLU A 7 8.60 -15.41 -29.00
CA GLU A 7 7.31 -14.97 -29.52
C GLU A 7 6.47 -14.16 -28.52
N PRO A 8 6.32 -14.55 -27.24
CA PRO A 8 5.63 -13.70 -26.28
C PRO A 8 6.40 -12.40 -25.98
N LEU A 9 7.75 -12.39 -26.04
CA LEU A 9 8.61 -11.21 -25.81
C LEU A 9 8.48 -10.12 -26.88
N GLN A 10 7.87 -10.43 -28.01
CA GLN A 10 7.64 -9.45 -29.07
C GLN A 10 6.38 -8.61 -28.85
N TYR A 11 5.48 -9.00 -27.94
CA TYR A 11 4.33 -8.18 -27.63
C TYR A 11 4.73 -6.89 -26.90
N GLY A 12 4.30 -5.74 -27.44
CA GLY A 12 4.66 -4.42 -26.89
C GLY A 12 4.22 -4.21 -25.44
N PHE A 13 3.13 -4.85 -25.00
CA PHE A 13 2.73 -4.81 -23.58
C PHE A 13 3.77 -5.51 -22.70
N MET A 14 4.34 -6.63 -23.17
CA MET A 14 5.27 -7.42 -22.39
C MET A 14 6.64 -6.75 -22.29
N GLN A 15 7.08 -6.08 -23.36
CA GLN A 15 8.29 -5.24 -23.33
C GLN A 15 8.13 -4.07 -22.35
N ARG A 16 6.99 -3.37 -22.37
CA ARG A 16 6.71 -2.31 -21.39
C ARG A 16 6.70 -2.85 -19.96
N SER A 17 6.02 -3.96 -19.71
CA SER A 17 5.99 -4.59 -18.38
C SER A 17 7.38 -5.02 -17.92
N LEU A 18 8.22 -5.55 -18.82
CA LEU A 18 9.60 -5.93 -18.51
C LEU A 18 10.45 -4.72 -18.13
N ILE A 19 10.35 -3.61 -18.87
CA ILE A 19 11.04 -2.36 -18.54
C ILE A 19 10.61 -1.85 -17.16
N ILE A 20 9.29 -1.82 -16.90
CA ILE A 20 8.76 -1.40 -15.60
C ILE A 20 9.25 -2.33 -14.48
N ALA A 21 9.23 -3.65 -14.70
CA ALA A 21 9.70 -4.62 -13.72
C ALA A 21 11.19 -4.45 -13.38
N VAL A 22 12.04 -4.20 -14.37
CA VAL A 22 13.47 -3.93 -14.17
C VAL A 22 13.67 -2.62 -13.39
N LEU A 23 12.97 -1.55 -13.76
CA LEU A 23 13.05 -0.27 -13.06
C LEU A 23 12.58 -0.37 -11.60
N VAL A 24 11.42 -1.00 -11.37
CA VAL A 24 10.88 -1.22 -10.02
C VAL A 24 11.78 -2.13 -9.20
N GLY A 25 12.34 -3.19 -9.80
CA GLY A 25 13.28 -4.09 -9.14
C GLY A 25 14.55 -3.38 -8.67
N LEU A 26 15.11 -2.50 -9.51
CA LEU A 26 16.30 -1.72 -9.16
C LEU A 26 16.01 -0.73 -8.03
N LEU A 27 14.87 -0.02 -8.09
CA LEU A 27 14.44 0.89 -7.03
C LEU A 27 14.20 0.14 -5.71
N CYS A 28 13.52 -1.01 -5.77
CA CYS A 28 13.22 -1.82 -4.59
C CYS A 28 14.50 -2.38 -3.94
N ALA A 29 15.50 -2.78 -4.72
CA ALA A 29 16.78 -3.25 -4.19
C ALA A 29 17.53 -2.14 -3.42
N VAL A 30 17.58 -0.92 -3.96
CA VAL A 30 18.24 0.22 -3.33
C VAL A 30 17.48 0.67 -2.07
N VAL A 31 16.17 0.85 -2.18
CA VAL A 31 15.34 1.29 -1.03
C VAL A 31 15.29 0.22 0.05
N GLY A 32 15.13 -1.05 -0.33
CA GLY A 32 15.07 -2.18 0.61
C GLY A 32 16.36 -2.36 1.39
N SER A 33 17.52 -2.30 0.73
CA SER A 33 18.82 -2.39 1.42
C SER A 33 19.04 -1.24 2.40
N TYR A 34 18.64 -0.02 2.04
CA TYR A 34 18.69 1.15 2.92
C TYR A 34 17.77 0.99 4.15
N LEU A 35 16.52 0.58 3.94
CA LEU A 35 15.55 0.36 5.02
C LEU A 35 15.98 -0.75 5.98
N MET A 36 16.67 -1.78 5.49
CA MET A 36 17.19 -2.87 6.31
C MET A 36 18.22 -2.35 7.32
N VAL A 37 19.19 -1.55 6.86
CA VAL A 37 20.23 -0.96 7.74
C VAL A 37 19.60 -0.04 8.80
N GLN A 38 18.50 0.63 8.47
CA GLN A 38 17.77 1.49 9.41
C GLN A 38 16.88 0.76 10.40
N ARG A 39 16.81 -0.58 10.38
CA ARG A 39 15.85 -1.37 11.16
C ARG A 39 14.39 -1.00 10.86
N LEU A 40 14.13 -0.48 9.66
CA LEU A 40 12.79 -0.13 9.16
C LEU A 40 12.29 -1.16 8.14
N ALA A 41 12.74 -2.42 8.23
CA ALA A 41 12.38 -3.47 7.29
C ALA A 41 10.86 -3.73 7.23
N LEU A 42 10.14 -3.46 8.33
CA LEU A 42 8.68 -3.61 8.44
C LEU A 42 7.90 -2.39 7.91
N LEU A 43 8.58 -1.30 7.56
CA LEU A 43 7.92 -0.05 7.14
C LEU A 43 7.14 -0.24 5.84
N GLY A 44 7.67 -1.03 4.89
CA GLY A 44 7.00 -1.32 3.63
C GLY A 44 5.68 -2.07 3.82
N ASP A 45 5.67 -3.06 4.72
CA ASP A 45 4.48 -3.84 5.05
C ASP A 45 3.43 -2.98 5.78
N ALA A 46 3.89 -2.14 6.72
CA ALA A 46 3.05 -1.19 7.44
C ALA A 46 2.36 -0.19 6.50
N ILE A 47 3.10 0.40 5.55
CA ILE A 47 2.55 1.35 4.58
C ILE A 47 1.53 0.66 3.67
N GLY A 48 1.82 -0.53 3.15
CA GLY A 48 0.93 -1.24 2.24
C GLY A 48 -0.48 -1.47 2.82
N HIS A 49 -0.55 -1.85 4.09
CA HIS A 49 -1.83 -2.11 4.76
C HIS A 49 -2.49 -0.84 5.34
N SER A 50 -1.71 0.21 5.62
CA SER A 50 -2.24 1.48 6.10
C SER A 50 -2.87 2.33 4.98
N VAL A 51 -2.66 1.96 3.73
CA VAL A 51 -3.22 2.65 2.56
C VAL A 51 -4.70 2.30 2.31
N LEU A 52 -5.17 1.13 2.80
CA LEU A 52 -6.56 0.66 2.66
C LEU A 52 -7.65 1.68 3.05
N PRO A 53 -7.61 2.38 4.20
CA PRO A 53 -8.60 3.39 4.54
C PRO A 53 -8.66 4.54 3.52
N GLY A 54 -7.53 4.92 2.92
CA GLY A 54 -7.48 5.93 1.86
C GLY A 54 -8.20 5.49 0.59
N LEU A 55 -8.06 4.21 0.21
CA LEU A 55 -8.80 3.65 -0.92
C LEU A 55 -10.31 3.67 -0.65
N ALA A 56 -10.72 3.25 0.54
CA ALA A 56 -12.14 3.22 0.91
C ALA A 56 -12.77 4.62 0.90
N ILE A 57 -12.07 5.62 1.43
CA ILE A 57 -12.53 7.02 1.43
C ILE A 57 -12.60 7.58 0.00
N ALA A 58 -11.56 7.38 -0.81
CA ALA A 58 -11.59 7.87 -2.20
C ALA A 58 -12.68 7.20 -3.03
N PHE A 59 -12.93 5.91 -2.78
CA PHE A 59 -14.02 5.18 -3.40
C PHE A 59 -15.39 5.76 -3.02
N MET A 60 -15.63 6.09 -1.73
CA MET A 60 -16.87 6.75 -1.30
C MET A 60 -17.09 8.12 -1.94
N LEU A 61 -16.03 8.91 -2.06
CA LEU A 61 -16.09 10.26 -2.64
C LEU A 61 -16.20 10.26 -4.16
N GLY A 62 -16.09 9.09 -4.82
CA GLY A 62 -16.04 8.99 -6.29
C GLY A 62 -14.81 9.69 -6.89
N THR A 63 -13.76 9.88 -6.10
CA THR A 63 -12.53 10.57 -6.52
C THR A 63 -11.46 9.57 -6.97
N ASN A 64 -10.32 10.07 -7.45
CA ASN A 64 -9.24 9.23 -7.92
C ASN A 64 -8.64 8.38 -6.78
N ILE A 65 -8.78 7.06 -6.90
CA ILE A 65 -8.33 6.06 -5.90
C ILE A 65 -6.83 6.19 -5.63
N PHE A 66 -6.03 6.50 -6.65
CA PHE A 66 -4.58 6.69 -6.50
C PHE A 66 -4.25 7.86 -5.58
N VAL A 67 -5.04 8.94 -5.62
CA VAL A 67 -4.84 10.12 -4.78
C VAL A 67 -5.19 9.80 -3.33
N GLY A 68 -6.32 9.12 -3.09
CA GLY A 68 -6.68 8.68 -1.74
C GLY A 68 -5.67 7.72 -1.12
N ALA A 69 -5.19 6.76 -1.92
CA ALA A 69 -4.15 5.83 -1.52
C ALA A 69 -2.85 6.55 -1.15
N PHE A 70 -2.42 7.51 -1.98
CA PHE A 70 -1.21 8.29 -1.75
C PHE A 70 -1.31 9.13 -0.46
N ILE A 71 -2.43 9.83 -0.26
CA ILE A 71 -2.65 10.66 0.94
C ILE A 71 -2.63 9.79 2.20
N ALA A 72 -3.35 8.66 2.22
CA ALA A 72 -3.34 7.77 3.38
C ALA A 72 -1.95 7.18 3.65
N GLY A 73 -1.20 6.81 2.61
CA GLY A 73 0.19 6.40 2.73
C GLY A 73 1.06 7.45 3.43
N VAL A 74 1.04 8.69 2.93
CA VAL A 74 1.80 9.81 3.51
C VAL A 74 1.40 10.08 4.97
N VAL A 75 0.10 10.12 5.26
CA VAL A 75 -0.42 10.34 6.62
C VAL A 75 0.02 9.23 7.57
N SER A 76 -0.03 7.96 7.13
CA SER A 76 0.41 6.82 7.94
C SER A 76 1.91 6.88 8.24
N THR A 77 2.75 7.21 7.25
CA THR A 77 4.19 7.36 7.44
C THR A 77 4.52 8.53 8.38
N MET A 78 3.81 9.66 8.26
CA MET A 78 3.95 10.78 9.19
C MET A 78 3.56 10.39 10.61
N ALA A 79 2.47 9.64 10.79
CA ALA A 79 2.05 9.15 12.10
C ALA A 79 3.12 8.24 12.74
N ILE A 80 3.68 7.31 11.97
CA ILE A 80 4.78 6.43 12.42
C ILE A 80 6.00 7.26 12.83
N ALA A 81 6.42 8.21 11.98
CA ALA A 81 7.57 9.08 12.25
C ALA A 81 7.35 9.95 13.50
N TRP A 82 6.13 10.44 13.71
CA TRP A 82 5.79 11.24 14.87
C TRP A 82 5.83 10.43 16.17
N ILE A 83 5.26 9.22 16.16
CA ILE A 83 5.31 8.32 17.32
C ILE A 83 6.75 7.91 17.63
N ARG A 84 7.54 7.58 16.61
CA ARG A 84 8.96 7.24 16.74
C ARG A 84 9.79 8.36 17.37
N THR A 85 9.53 9.61 17.02
CA THR A 85 10.32 10.77 17.52
C THR A 85 9.92 11.23 18.91
N ARG A 86 8.68 10.99 19.34
CA ARG A 86 8.14 11.46 20.63
C ARG A 86 8.14 10.40 21.73
N SER A 87 8.22 9.12 21.39
CA SER A 87 8.09 8.03 22.36
C SER A 87 9.35 7.16 22.41
N PRO A 88 9.80 6.69 23.59
CA PRO A 88 10.94 5.79 23.74
C PRO A 88 10.63 4.33 23.34
N ILE A 89 9.60 4.11 22.50
CA ILE A 89 9.15 2.79 22.09
C ILE A 89 9.95 2.28 20.89
N LYS A 90 10.08 0.96 20.77
CA LYS A 90 10.76 0.34 19.60
C LYS A 90 10.07 0.74 18.31
N GLU A 91 10.88 0.93 17.27
CA GLU A 91 10.43 1.34 15.92
C GLU A 91 9.39 0.36 15.38
N ASP A 92 9.62 -0.94 15.57
CA ASP A 92 8.69 -2.02 15.20
C ASP A 92 7.33 -1.90 15.90
N ALA A 93 7.32 -1.46 17.17
CA ALA A 93 6.08 -1.28 17.92
C ALA A 93 5.29 -0.08 17.41
N ALA A 94 5.97 1.04 17.11
CA ALA A 94 5.31 2.21 16.52
C ALA A 94 4.68 1.87 15.15
N MET A 95 5.41 1.15 14.29
CA MET A 95 4.91 0.66 13.01
C MET A 95 3.69 -0.26 13.18
N GLY A 96 3.76 -1.22 14.11
CA GLY A 96 2.67 -2.16 14.40
C GLY A 96 1.38 -1.50 14.93
N ILE A 97 1.51 -0.46 15.77
CA ILE A 97 0.36 0.29 16.30
C ILE A 97 -0.37 1.03 15.17
N VAL A 98 0.37 1.77 14.33
CA VAL A 98 -0.23 2.53 13.22
C VAL A 98 -0.82 1.58 12.18
N PHE A 99 -0.10 0.53 11.82
CA PHE A 99 -0.58 -0.54 10.94
C PHE A 99 -1.94 -1.09 11.40
N SER A 100 -2.03 -1.52 12.66
CA SER A 100 -3.25 -2.16 13.18
C SER A 100 -4.42 -1.18 13.23
N ALA A 101 -4.16 0.08 13.61
CA ALA A 101 -5.18 1.12 13.65
C ALA A 101 -5.73 1.45 12.25
N PHE A 102 -4.86 1.69 11.27
CA PHE A 102 -5.28 2.04 9.91
C PHE A 102 -5.92 0.86 9.19
N PHE A 103 -5.41 -0.36 9.40
CA PHE A 103 -5.99 -1.57 8.83
C PHE A 103 -7.41 -1.81 9.35
N ALA A 104 -7.62 -1.72 10.67
CA ALA A 104 -8.95 -1.82 11.27
C ALA A 104 -9.89 -0.71 10.76
N LEU A 105 -9.39 0.52 10.64
CA LEU A 105 -10.13 1.65 10.07
C LEU A 105 -10.55 1.35 8.60
N GLY A 106 -9.62 0.87 7.78
CA GLY A 106 -9.92 0.52 6.38
C GLY A 106 -10.99 -0.55 6.26
N ILE A 107 -10.88 -1.65 7.02
CA ILE A 107 -11.88 -2.73 6.99
C ILE A 107 -13.24 -2.24 7.50
N THR A 108 -13.27 -1.46 8.58
CA THR A 108 -14.53 -0.92 9.10
C THR A 108 -15.21 0.00 8.09
N LEU A 109 -14.46 0.86 7.40
CA LEU A 109 -15.00 1.69 6.32
C LEU A 109 -15.56 0.86 5.17
N ILE A 110 -14.80 -0.11 4.67
CA ILE A 110 -15.25 -1.00 3.58
C ILE A 110 -16.54 -1.73 3.99
N THR A 111 -16.61 -2.18 5.24
CA THR A 111 -17.78 -2.87 5.78
C THR A 111 -19.00 -1.96 5.86
N LEU A 112 -18.83 -0.69 6.27
CA LEU A 112 -19.90 0.30 6.30
C LEU A 112 -20.43 0.60 4.89
N ILE A 113 -19.53 0.78 3.92
CA ILE A 113 -19.90 1.01 2.51
C ILE A 113 -20.72 -0.16 1.96
N GLN A 114 -20.30 -1.40 2.24
CA GLN A 114 -21.04 -2.59 1.82
C GLN A 114 -22.39 -2.73 2.53
N LYS A 115 -22.48 -2.28 3.79
CA LYS A 115 -23.73 -2.28 4.55
C LYS A 115 -24.73 -1.27 4.00
N ASP A 116 -24.30 -0.06 3.65
CA ASP A 116 -25.16 0.96 3.03
C ASP A 116 -25.63 0.53 1.62
N ASN A 117 -24.84 -0.28 0.91
CA ASN A 117 -25.19 -0.77 -0.43
C ASN A 117 -25.94 -2.11 -0.42
N LYS A 118 -26.09 -2.77 0.74
CA LYS A 118 -27.05 -3.87 0.91
C LYS A 118 -28.42 -3.28 1.13
N ILE A 119 -29.02 -2.96 -0.02
CA ILE A 119 -30.45 -2.80 -0.26
C ILE A 119 -31.22 -3.72 0.69
N ASP A 120 -32.03 -3.08 1.53
CA ASP A 120 -32.99 -3.71 2.42
C ASP A 120 -33.95 -4.56 1.58
N LEU A 121 -33.74 -5.88 1.55
CA LEU A 121 -34.64 -6.85 0.88
C LEU A 121 -35.72 -7.35 1.87
N ASN A 122 -36.14 -6.51 2.81
CA ASN A 122 -37.29 -6.75 3.71
C ASN A 122 -38.47 -5.80 3.41
N HIS A 123 -38.71 -5.52 2.12
CA HIS A 123 -40.05 -5.28 1.62
C HIS A 123 -40.23 -5.84 0.21
#